data_AF-A0A357IDD3-F1
#
_entry.id   AF-A0A357IDD3-F1
#
_cell.length_a   1.000
_cell.length_b   1.000
_cell.length_c   1.000
_cell.angle_alpha   90.00
_cell.angle_beta   90.00
_cell.angle_gamma   90.00
#
_symmetry.space_group_name_H-M   'P 1'
#
loop_
_entity.id
_entity.type
_entity.pdbx_description
1 polymer ?
#
loop_
_entity_poly.entity_id
_entity_poly.type
_entity_poly.pdbx_seq_one_letter_code
_entity_poly.pdbx_strand_id
1 'polypeptide(L)'
;MKTRRLNRQLRSQARPGFALATLVLLGACSAGAPVRMEDPAPALPAHWNNASHEVSADAAAAGAIDAQWWQAFGNKELDALITTAQAQSLDMAAAVARVRAAEAQARVSAAGRWPMLAASAGAGRDGSLKHGDHSTSYALGLNASYEVDFWGRQGAQAASGLAALQARRFDRDTVRLTVQANVARQWLQTVALREQLAIAKRNLQNAQDVLSFIEAQARNGAATALALAQQRALVAGQQRSLAALQQQVEDSRLVLATLLGQNDLAVDTDSLAAVAPPPLPDAGLPADLLVRRPDIASAEAGLAEADANIHV
;
A
#
# COMPACT_ATOMS: atom_id res chain seq x y z
N MET A 1 -0.84 -51.84 90.70
CA MET A 1 -0.84 -50.36 90.68
C MET A 1 -0.48 -49.87 89.28
N LYS A 2 -1.29 -48.94 88.77
CA LYS A 2 -1.24 -48.32 87.43
C LYS A 2 -0.18 -47.21 87.36
N THR A 3 0.51 -47.06 86.22
CA THR A 3 0.91 -45.76 85.61
C THR A 3 1.53 -46.03 84.22
N ARG A 4 0.72 -45.99 83.15
CA ARG A 4 0.54 -44.89 82.16
C ARG A 4 1.80 -44.51 81.36
N ARG A 5 1.87 -45.05 80.13
CA ARG A 5 2.71 -44.58 79.03
C ARG A 5 2.18 -43.24 78.50
N LEU A 6 3.04 -42.24 78.37
CA LEU A 6 2.75 -40.97 77.69
C LEU A 6 3.31 -41.04 76.25
N ASN A 7 2.40 -41.22 75.30
CA ASN A 7 2.65 -41.16 73.86
C ASN A 7 2.41 -39.71 73.41
N ARG A 8 3.46 -38.97 73.06
CA ARG A 8 3.36 -37.56 72.65
C ARG A 8 3.38 -37.49 71.11
N GLN A 9 2.19 -37.58 70.50
CA GLN A 9 2.02 -37.32 69.08
C GLN A 9 2.12 -35.81 68.82
N LEU A 10 3.20 -35.37 68.15
CA LEU A 10 3.30 -34.03 67.58
C LEU A 10 2.41 -34.00 66.32
N ARG A 11 1.15 -33.57 66.49
CA ARG A 11 0.28 -33.21 65.37
C ARG A 11 0.73 -31.87 64.80
N SER A 12 1.35 -31.88 63.62
CA SER A 12 1.56 -30.68 62.82
C SER A 12 0.20 -30.14 62.36
N GLN A 13 -0.31 -29.12 63.06
CA GLN A 13 -1.47 -28.34 62.63
C GLN A 13 -1.03 -27.43 61.47
N ALA A 14 -0.94 -27.98 60.25
CA ALA A 14 -0.87 -27.18 59.05
C ALA A 14 -2.21 -26.45 58.92
N ARG A 15 -2.23 -25.15 59.23
CA ARG A 15 -3.41 -24.30 59.09
C ARG A 15 -3.75 -24.20 57.59
N PRO A 16 -4.89 -24.72 57.11
CA PRO A 16 -5.23 -24.72 55.68
C PRO A 16 -5.47 -23.31 55.13
N GLY A 17 -5.57 -22.28 55.99
CA GLY A 17 -5.75 -20.89 55.59
C GLY A 17 -4.54 -20.25 54.90
N PHE A 18 -3.30 -20.70 55.18
CA PHE A 18 -2.11 -20.05 54.60
C PHE A 18 -1.86 -20.48 53.15
N ALA A 19 -2.24 -21.71 52.79
CA ALA A 19 -2.15 -22.24 51.42
C ALA A 19 -3.24 -21.66 50.50
N LEU A 20 -4.42 -21.33 51.05
CA LEU A 20 -5.51 -20.71 50.28
C LEU A 20 -5.19 -19.25 49.93
N ALA A 21 -4.57 -18.50 50.85
CA ALA A 21 -4.19 -17.11 50.62
C ALA A 21 -3.07 -16.95 49.58
N THR A 22 -2.14 -17.91 49.51
CA THR A 22 -1.09 -17.92 48.47
C THR A 22 -1.66 -18.27 47.09
N LEU A 23 -2.63 -19.18 46.99
CA LEU A 23 -3.29 -19.49 45.71
C LEU A 23 -4.11 -18.32 45.14
N VAL A 24 -4.74 -17.50 46.00
CA VAL A 24 -5.49 -16.30 45.57
C VAL A 24 -4.55 -15.18 45.11
N LEU A 25 -3.38 -15.02 45.72
CA LEU A 25 -2.37 -14.04 45.30
C LEU A 25 -1.68 -14.40 43.97
N LEU A 26 -1.57 -15.69 43.63
CA LEU A 26 -1.04 -16.15 42.34
C LEU A 26 -2.05 -16.05 41.18
N GLY A 27 -3.35 -15.97 41.46
CA GLY A 27 -4.40 -15.81 40.45
C GLY A 27 -4.62 -14.36 39.98
N ALA A 28 -3.98 -13.38 40.62
CA ALA A 28 -4.11 -11.96 40.29
C ALA A 28 -3.05 -11.46 39.28
N CYS A 29 -2.05 -12.27 38.94
CA CYS A 29 -0.96 -11.90 38.01
C CYS A 29 -1.32 -12.06 36.51
N SER A 30 -2.58 -12.21 36.15
CA SER A 30 -3.06 -12.09 34.76
C SER A 30 -4.13 -11.00 34.62
N ALA A 31 -4.09 -9.99 35.49
CA ALA A 31 -5.01 -8.84 35.47
C ALA A 31 -4.63 -7.86 34.36
N GLY A 32 -4.92 -8.27 33.14
CA GLY A 32 -4.91 -7.50 31.92
C GLY A 32 -5.57 -8.37 30.86
N ALA A 33 -6.84 -8.74 31.06
CA ALA A 33 -7.61 -9.29 29.95
C ALA A 33 -7.47 -8.27 28.80
N PRO A 34 -7.01 -8.67 27.60
CA PRO A 34 -6.86 -7.72 26.51
C PRO A 34 -8.21 -7.03 26.36
N VAL A 35 -8.22 -5.70 26.50
CA VAL A 35 -9.40 -4.90 26.17
C VAL A 35 -9.71 -5.26 24.74
N ARG A 36 -10.72 -6.11 24.55
CA ARG A 36 -11.09 -6.58 23.23
C ARG A 36 -11.66 -5.35 22.56
N MET A 37 -10.89 -4.77 21.65
CA MET A 37 -11.37 -3.63 20.91
C MET A 37 -12.63 -4.09 20.16
N GLU A 38 -13.77 -3.52 20.55
CA GLU A 38 -15.03 -3.74 19.84
C GLU A 38 -14.79 -3.18 18.44
N ASP A 39 -14.83 -4.03 17.42
CA ASP A 39 -14.62 -3.62 16.04
C ASP A 39 -15.76 -2.66 15.66
N PRO A 40 -15.50 -1.34 15.51
CA PRO A 40 -16.55 -0.39 15.25
C PRO A 40 -16.90 -0.49 13.76
N ALA A 41 -17.55 -1.60 13.38
CA ALA A 41 -17.99 -1.82 12.03
C ALA A 41 -18.87 -0.63 11.63
N PRO A 42 -18.48 0.17 10.63
CA PRO A 42 -19.30 1.28 10.19
C PRO A 42 -20.65 0.73 9.73
N ALA A 43 -21.73 1.49 9.97
CA ALA A 43 -23.05 1.14 9.47
C ALA A 43 -23.05 1.23 7.93
N LEU A 44 -22.67 0.15 7.26
CA LEU A 44 -22.63 0.05 5.81
C LEU A 44 -24.02 -0.38 5.29
N PRO A 45 -24.44 0.13 4.12
CA PRO A 45 -25.60 -0.42 3.44
C PRO A 45 -25.31 -1.88 3.05
N ALA A 46 -26.33 -2.75 3.05
CA ALA A 46 -26.12 -4.15 2.70
C ALA A 46 -25.65 -4.35 1.24
N HIS A 47 -25.98 -3.41 0.34
CA HIS A 47 -25.68 -3.47 -1.08
C HIS A 47 -25.38 -2.07 -1.65
N TRP A 48 -24.63 -2.04 -2.76
CA TRP A 48 -24.41 -0.84 -3.55
C TRP A 48 -25.69 -0.43 -4.33
N ASN A 49 -25.84 0.87 -4.61
CA ASN A 49 -27.06 1.49 -5.15
C ASN A 49 -27.31 1.26 -6.66
N ASN A 50 -26.75 0.20 -7.23
CA ASN A 50 -26.77 -0.16 -8.66
C ASN A 50 -27.33 -1.57 -8.92
N ALA A 51 -28.12 -2.10 -7.99
CA ALA A 51 -28.75 -3.42 -8.13
C ALA A 51 -29.94 -3.38 -9.13
N SER A 52 -29.69 -3.69 -10.41
CA SER A 52 -30.76 -3.91 -11.40
C SER A 52 -31.16 -5.38 -11.58
N HIS A 53 -30.46 -6.33 -10.93
CA HIS A 53 -30.80 -7.75 -10.97
C HIS A 53 -30.60 -8.42 -9.60
N GLU A 54 -31.52 -9.33 -9.26
CA GLU A 54 -31.45 -10.15 -8.04
C GLU A 54 -30.17 -11.00 -8.03
N VAL A 55 -29.39 -10.82 -6.98
CA VAL A 55 -28.13 -11.54 -6.77
C VAL A 55 -28.44 -12.93 -6.23
N SER A 56 -27.95 -13.96 -6.92
CA SER A 56 -27.90 -15.31 -6.33
C SER A 56 -26.85 -15.32 -5.22
N ALA A 57 -27.19 -15.87 -4.04
CA ALA A 57 -26.33 -15.88 -2.85
C ALA A 57 -24.91 -16.44 -3.07
N ASP A 58 -24.71 -17.22 -4.14
CA ASP A 58 -23.40 -17.76 -4.53
C ASP A 58 -22.43 -16.69 -5.07
N ALA A 59 -22.90 -15.60 -5.69
CA ALA A 59 -22.04 -14.50 -6.16
C ALA A 59 -21.46 -13.66 -5.01
N ALA A 60 -22.16 -13.60 -3.87
CA ALA A 60 -21.68 -12.95 -2.65
C ALA A 60 -20.55 -13.75 -1.97
N ALA A 61 -20.50 -15.07 -2.19
CA ALA A 61 -19.50 -15.98 -1.61
C ALA A 61 -18.31 -16.28 -2.55
N ALA A 62 -18.44 -16.12 -3.87
CA ALA A 62 -17.53 -16.74 -4.84
C ALA A 62 -16.37 -15.90 -5.42
N GLY A 63 -16.31 -14.58 -5.23
CA GLY A 63 -15.26 -13.80 -5.90
C GLY A 63 -13.92 -13.84 -5.17
N ALA A 64 -12.99 -14.74 -5.51
CA ALA A 64 -11.57 -14.52 -5.16
C ALA A 64 -11.12 -13.15 -5.72
N ILE A 65 -10.29 -12.40 -4.98
CA ILE A 65 -9.68 -11.18 -5.53
C ILE A 65 -8.81 -11.60 -6.71
N ASP A 66 -9.20 -11.24 -7.92
CA ASP A 66 -8.39 -11.49 -9.09
C ASP A 66 -7.13 -10.62 -9.03
N ALA A 67 -6.01 -11.25 -8.68
CA ALA A 67 -4.71 -10.59 -8.62
C ALA A 67 -4.23 -10.07 -9.98
N GLN A 68 -4.85 -10.53 -11.08
CA GLN A 68 -4.54 -10.19 -12.46
C GLN A 68 -5.74 -9.58 -13.19
N TRP A 69 -6.58 -8.81 -12.48
CA TRP A 69 -7.82 -8.19 -12.99
C TRP A 69 -7.70 -7.49 -14.36
N TRP A 70 -6.52 -6.97 -14.71
CA TRP A 70 -6.28 -6.30 -16.00
C TRP A 70 -6.29 -7.27 -17.20
N GLN A 71 -6.12 -8.57 -16.99
CA GLN A 71 -6.23 -9.57 -18.04
C GLN A 71 -7.64 -9.62 -18.64
N ALA A 72 -8.65 -9.12 -17.91
CA ALA A 72 -10.01 -8.98 -18.41
C ALA A 72 -10.11 -8.04 -19.63
N PHE A 73 -9.12 -7.16 -19.86
CA PHE A 73 -9.04 -6.35 -21.08
C PHE A 73 -8.60 -7.14 -22.33
N GLY A 74 -8.11 -8.37 -22.15
CA GLY A 74 -7.79 -9.29 -23.24
C GLY A 74 -6.61 -8.86 -24.12
N ASN A 75 -5.72 -7.98 -23.62
CA ASN A 75 -4.63 -7.42 -24.40
C ASN A 75 -3.25 -7.80 -23.82
N LYS A 76 -2.44 -8.50 -24.63
CA LYS A 76 -1.10 -8.99 -24.24
C LYS A 76 -0.06 -7.89 -24.03
N GLU A 77 -0.19 -6.78 -24.75
CA GLU A 77 0.69 -5.62 -24.55
C GLU A 77 0.45 -5.04 -23.15
N LEU A 78 -0.81 -4.83 -22.77
CA LEU A 78 -1.15 -4.38 -21.42
C LEU A 78 -0.59 -5.31 -20.33
N ASP A 79 -0.70 -6.63 -20.51
CA ASP A 79 -0.14 -7.62 -19.59
C ASP A 79 1.38 -7.46 -19.41
N ALA A 80 2.10 -7.28 -20.52
CA ALA A 80 3.55 -7.08 -20.52
C ALA A 80 3.94 -5.76 -19.84
N LEU A 81 3.20 -4.68 -20.10
CA LEU A 81 3.43 -3.37 -19.48
C LEU A 81 3.22 -3.43 -17.96
N ILE A 82 2.13 -4.07 -17.49
CA ILE A 82 1.87 -4.21 -16.06
C ILE A 82 2.92 -5.09 -15.38
N THR A 83 3.35 -6.19 -16.03
CA THR A 83 4.42 -7.05 -15.52
C THR A 83 5.74 -6.27 -15.39
N THR A 84 6.04 -5.44 -16.39
CA THR A 84 7.21 -4.55 -16.38
C THR A 84 7.12 -3.53 -15.26
N ALA A 85 5.96 -2.88 -15.07
CA ALA A 85 5.74 -1.92 -14.01
C ALA A 85 5.95 -2.53 -12.62
N GLN A 86 5.45 -3.75 -12.40
CA GLN A 86 5.63 -4.45 -11.12
C GLN A 86 7.10 -4.75 -10.81
N ALA A 87 7.93 -4.95 -11.84
CA ALA A 87 9.35 -5.25 -11.69
C ALA A 87 10.24 -3.99 -11.62
N GLN A 88 9.90 -2.93 -12.36
CA GLN A 88 10.79 -1.80 -12.61
C GLN A 88 10.30 -0.45 -12.06
N SER A 89 9.04 -0.35 -11.64
CA SER A 89 8.50 0.90 -11.11
C SER A 89 9.23 1.35 -9.84
N LEU A 90 9.62 2.64 -9.81
CA LEU A 90 10.28 3.26 -8.67
C LEU A 90 9.35 3.38 -7.46
N ASP A 91 8.04 3.56 -7.68
CA ASP A 91 7.05 3.59 -6.60
C ASP A 91 6.94 2.24 -5.89
N MET A 92 6.96 1.15 -6.67
CA MET A 92 7.01 -0.21 -6.14
C MET A 92 8.29 -0.48 -5.36
N ALA A 93 9.45 -0.07 -5.89
CA ALA A 93 10.73 -0.20 -5.20
C ALA A 93 10.74 0.56 -3.87
N ALA A 94 10.22 1.80 -3.85
CA ALA A 94 10.10 2.61 -2.64
C ALA A 94 9.15 1.97 -1.61
N ALA A 95 8.01 1.43 -2.05
CA ALA A 95 7.08 0.73 -1.17
C ALA A 95 7.71 -0.51 -0.50
N VAL A 96 8.44 -1.33 -1.27
CA VAL A 96 9.18 -2.48 -0.73
C VAL A 96 10.27 -2.04 0.26
N ALA A 97 10.98 -0.95 -0.03
CA ALA A 97 11.98 -0.41 0.88
C ALA A 97 11.37 0.05 2.21
N ARG A 98 10.18 0.67 2.19
CA ARG A 98 9.44 1.05 3.40
C ARG A 98 9.03 -0.17 4.24
N VAL A 99 8.63 -1.27 3.62
CA VAL A 99 8.36 -2.53 4.35
C VAL A 99 9.61 -3.05 5.03
N ARG A 100 10.76 -3.10 4.34
CA ARG A 100 12.04 -3.53 4.94
C ARG A 100 12.46 -2.65 6.12
N ALA A 101 12.27 -1.34 6.01
CA ALA A 101 12.51 -0.41 7.11
C ALA A 101 11.60 -0.70 8.31
N ALA A 102 10.31 -0.97 8.05
CA ALA A 102 9.35 -1.35 9.09
C ALA A 102 9.69 -2.70 9.75
N GLU A 103 10.20 -3.67 8.99
CA GLU A 103 10.69 -4.94 9.55
C GLU A 103 11.87 -4.74 10.50
N ALA A 104 12.79 -3.84 10.15
CA ALA A 104 13.88 -3.47 11.04
C ALA A 104 13.37 -2.76 12.30
N GLN A 105 12.41 -1.84 12.15
CA GLN A 105 11.81 -1.14 13.28
C GLN A 105 11.05 -2.10 14.21
N ALA A 106 10.31 -3.07 13.67
CA ALA A 106 9.63 -4.09 14.47
C ALA A 106 10.63 -4.91 15.31
N ARG A 107 11.81 -5.25 14.76
CA ARG A 107 12.89 -5.91 15.52
C ARG A 107 13.44 -5.01 16.63
N VAL A 108 13.60 -3.71 16.37
CA VAL A 108 14.02 -2.74 17.40
C VAL A 108 12.98 -2.63 18.52
N SER A 109 11.69 -2.56 18.19
CA SER A 109 10.61 -2.53 19.18
C SER A 109 10.57 -3.79 20.04
N ALA A 110 10.92 -4.96 19.47
CA ALA A 110 11.04 -6.20 20.22
C ALA A 110 12.35 -6.35 21.01
N ALA A 111 13.35 -5.49 20.78
CA ALA A 111 14.68 -5.62 21.38
C ALA A 111 14.65 -5.47 22.91
N GLY A 112 13.73 -4.65 23.44
CA GLY A 112 13.58 -4.46 24.88
C GLY A 112 13.07 -5.69 25.65
N ARG A 113 12.72 -6.79 24.96
CA ARG A 113 12.41 -8.08 25.59
C ARG A 113 13.66 -8.92 25.88
N TRP A 114 14.84 -8.44 25.48
CA TRP A 114 16.12 -9.10 25.66
C TRP A 114 17.04 -8.31 26.60
N PRO A 115 17.97 -8.97 27.29
CA PRO A 115 18.99 -8.26 28.08
C PRO A 115 19.84 -7.35 27.20
N MET A 116 20.09 -6.13 27.68
CA MET A 116 21.03 -5.20 27.05
C MET A 116 22.39 -5.33 27.72
N LEU A 117 23.42 -5.61 26.92
CA LEU A 117 24.81 -5.60 27.35
C LEU A 117 25.46 -4.32 26.83
N ALA A 118 26.10 -3.56 27.71
CA ALA A 118 26.89 -2.41 27.33
C ALA A 118 28.30 -2.50 27.91
N ALA A 119 29.26 -2.02 27.12
CA ALA A 119 30.64 -1.86 27.50
C ALA A 119 31.00 -0.39 27.39
N SER A 120 31.67 0.14 28.40
CA SER A 120 32.12 1.52 28.43
C SER A 120 33.59 1.61 28.81
N ALA A 121 34.28 2.59 28.21
CA ALA A 121 35.64 2.93 28.51
C ALA A 121 35.75 4.45 28.56
N GLY A 122 36.34 4.98 29.62
CA GLY A 122 36.48 6.43 29.83
C GLY A 122 37.82 6.77 30.47
N ALA A 123 38.34 7.95 30.14
CA ALA A 123 39.47 8.55 30.81
C ALA A 123 39.11 9.99 31.16
N GLY A 124 39.30 10.37 32.42
CA GLY A 124 39.04 11.71 32.93
C GLY A 124 40.31 12.28 33.53
N ARG A 125 40.52 13.60 33.39
CA ARG A 125 41.57 14.31 34.12
C ARG A 125 40.98 15.56 34.72
N ASP A 126 41.07 15.66 36.03
CA ASP A 126 40.52 16.76 36.81
C ASP A 126 41.66 17.39 37.62
N GLY A 127 41.69 18.71 37.74
CA GLY A 127 42.77 19.39 38.44
C GLY A 127 42.45 20.84 38.78
N SER A 128 43.13 21.38 39.79
CA SER A 128 42.97 22.77 40.20
C SER A 128 43.85 23.68 39.35
N LEU A 129 43.25 24.63 38.64
CA LEU A 129 43.97 25.63 37.84
C LEU A 129 44.88 26.54 38.69
N LYS A 130 44.67 26.62 40.01
CA LYS A 130 45.42 27.50 40.92
C LYS A 130 46.57 26.81 41.65
N HIS A 131 46.48 25.50 41.91
CA HIS A 131 47.43 24.78 42.77
C HIS A 131 48.24 23.69 42.03
N GLY A 132 48.05 23.52 40.71
CA GLY A 132 48.86 22.62 39.88
C GLY A 132 48.57 21.12 40.06
N ASP A 133 47.83 20.74 41.09
CA ASP A 133 47.39 19.36 41.31
C ASP A 133 46.41 18.92 40.23
N HIS A 134 46.66 17.73 39.71
CA HIS A 134 45.78 17.05 38.77
C HIS A 134 45.72 15.57 39.12
N SER A 135 44.56 14.98 38.87
CA SER A 135 44.29 13.56 38.98
C SER A 135 43.84 13.05 37.62
N THR A 136 44.33 11.88 37.22
CA THR A 136 43.86 11.19 36.02
C THR A 136 43.22 9.89 36.44
N SER A 137 42.01 9.65 35.96
CA SER A 137 41.24 8.44 36.21
C SER A 137 40.95 7.73 34.90
N TYR A 138 40.94 6.41 34.96
CA TYR A 138 40.55 5.53 33.86
C TYR A 138 39.46 4.61 34.37
N ALA A 139 38.40 4.43 33.59
CA ALA A 139 37.27 3.58 33.92
C ALA A 139 36.98 2.63 32.76
N LEU A 140 36.80 1.34 33.10
CA LEU A 140 36.29 0.30 32.22
C LEU A 140 35.07 -0.31 32.89
N GLY A 141 33.96 -0.41 32.18
CA GLY A 141 32.71 -0.94 32.71
C GLY A 141 32.08 -1.92 31.75
N LEU A 142 31.56 -3.03 32.28
CA LEU A 142 30.64 -3.94 31.60
C LEU A 142 29.36 -3.99 32.42
N ASN A 143 28.23 -3.68 31.80
CA ASN A 143 26.93 -3.71 32.47
C ASN A 143 25.92 -4.53 31.65
N ALA A 144 25.10 -5.31 32.36
CA ALA A 144 23.95 -6.02 31.82
C ALA A 144 22.70 -5.50 32.49
N SER A 145 21.69 -5.12 31.71
CA SER A 145 20.38 -4.71 32.22
C SER A 145 19.28 -5.51 31.56
N TYR A 146 18.35 -6.03 32.35
CA TYR A 146 17.19 -6.76 31.86
C TYR A 146 15.96 -6.36 32.69
N GLU A 147 14.89 -5.99 32.00
CA GLU A 147 13.59 -5.69 32.60
C GLU A 147 12.72 -6.94 32.52
N VAL A 148 12.27 -7.44 33.67
CA VAL A 148 11.30 -8.54 33.71
C VAL A 148 9.92 -7.95 33.42
N ASP A 149 9.30 -8.40 32.33
CA ASP A 149 8.04 -7.88 31.82
C ASP A 149 6.84 -8.46 32.59
N PHE A 150 6.66 -8.01 33.85
CA PHE A 150 5.55 -8.47 34.70
C PHE A 150 4.18 -7.94 34.25
N TRP A 151 4.15 -6.74 33.68
CA TRP A 151 2.92 -6.02 33.33
C TRP A 151 2.58 -6.13 31.84
N GLY A 152 3.55 -6.46 30.99
CA GLY A 152 3.34 -6.71 29.57
C GLY A 152 3.77 -5.57 28.66
N ARG A 153 4.21 -4.42 29.20
CA ARG A 153 4.74 -3.27 28.45
C ARG A 153 5.70 -3.64 27.33
N GLN A 154 6.66 -4.54 27.58
CA GLN A 154 7.65 -4.92 26.57
C GLN A 154 7.06 -5.83 25.49
N GLY A 155 6.12 -6.71 25.87
CA GLY A 155 5.29 -7.47 24.95
C GLY A 155 4.39 -6.58 24.08
N ALA A 156 3.74 -5.59 24.68
CA ALA A 156 2.86 -4.62 24.03
C ALA A 156 3.62 -3.77 23.01
N GLN A 157 4.82 -3.27 23.36
CA GLN A 157 5.70 -2.54 22.44
C GLN A 157 6.14 -3.40 21.23
N ALA A 158 6.41 -4.69 21.46
CA ALA A 158 6.72 -5.61 20.37
C ALA A 158 5.50 -5.88 19.46
N ALA A 159 4.31 -6.04 20.05
CA ALA A 159 3.06 -6.22 19.31
C ALA A 159 2.71 -4.99 18.45
N SER A 160 2.88 -3.79 19.01
CA SER A 160 2.74 -2.51 18.30
C SER A 160 3.67 -2.44 17.08
N GLY A 161 4.95 -2.80 17.25
CA GLY A 161 5.90 -2.86 16.13
C GLY A 161 5.51 -3.86 15.02
N LEU A 162 4.91 -4.99 15.38
CA LEU A 162 4.41 -5.98 14.42
C LEU A 162 3.15 -5.49 13.68
N ALA A 163 2.23 -4.83 14.38
CA ALA A 163 1.03 -4.23 13.80
C ALA A 163 1.41 -3.10 12.82
N ALA A 164 2.35 -2.23 13.19
CA ALA A 164 2.92 -1.22 12.32
C ALA A 164 3.54 -1.82 11.05
N LEU A 165 4.30 -2.92 11.17
CA LEU A 165 4.83 -3.65 10.02
C LEU A 165 3.70 -4.18 9.12
N GLN A 166 2.62 -4.71 9.71
CA GLN A 166 1.50 -5.22 8.96
C GLN A 166 0.78 -4.10 8.17
N ALA A 167 0.59 -2.93 8.77
CA ALA A 167 0.07 -1.74 8.07
C ALA A 167 0.94 -1.38 6.86
N ARG A 168 2.27 -1.40 7.00
CA ARG A 168 3.20 -1.13 5.89
C ARG A 168 3.13 -2.15 4.76
N ARG A 169 2.82 -3.42 5.05
CA ARG A 169 2.60 -4.44 4.02
C ARG A 169 1.35 -4.15 3.20
N PHE A 170 0.28 -3.72 3.87
CA PHE A 170 -0.96 -3.31 3.22
C PHE A 170 -0.80 -2.00 2.42
N ASP A 171 -0.05 -1.02 2.92
CA ASP A 171 0.33 0.18 2.17
C ASP A 171 1.03 -0.18 0.84
N ARG A 172 1.94 -1.17 0.87
CA ARG A 172 2.61 -1.68 -0.34
C ARG A 172 1.61 -2.30 -1.32
N ASP A 173 0.62 -3.03 -0.81
CA ASP A 173 -0.42 -3.63 -1.66
C ASP A 173 -1.33 -2.57 -2.29
N THR A 174 -1.63 -1.47 -1.58
CA THR A 174 -2.29 -0.29 -2.15
C THR A 174 -1.48 0.31 -3.28
N VAL A 175 -0.18 0.56 -3.06
CA VAL A 175 0.72 1.08 -4.11
C VAL A 175 0.74 0.15 -5.32
N ARG A 176 0.81 -1.17 -5.13
CA ARG A 176 0.74 -2.15 -6.22
C ARG A 176 -0.52 -1.97 -7.06
N LEU A 177 -1.69 -1.91 -6.41
CA LEU A 177 -2.96 -1.73 -7.10
C LEU A 177 -3.03 -0.38 -7.84
N THR A 178 -2.56 0.70 -7.21
CA THR A 178 -2.51 2.04 -7.82
C THR A 178 -1.61 2.07 -9.05
N VAL A 179 -0.41 1.46 -8.98
CA VAL A 179 0.51 1.38 -10.13
C VAL A 179 -0.12 0.59 -11.28
N GLN A 180 -0.71 -0.57 -11.00
CA GLN A 180 -1.41 -1.37 -12.01
C GLN A 180 -2.54 -0.57 -12.68
N ALA A 181 -3.38 0.11 -11.88
CA ALA A 181 -4.48 0.92 -12.39
C ALA A 181 -4.03 2.13 -13.21
N ASN A 182 -2.95 2.80 -12.78
CA ASN A 182 -2.38 3.94 -13.49
C ASN A 182 -1.78 3.52 -14.82
N VAL A 183 -1.06 2.39 -14.88
CA VAL A 183 -0.52 1.83 -16.13
C VAL A 183 -1.65 1.49 -17.09
N ALA A 184 -2.70 0.79 -16.63
CA ALA A 184 -3.84 0.44 -17.47
C ALA A 184 -4.55 1.68 -18.03
N ARG A 185 -4.82 2.67 -17.18
CA ARG A 185 -5.45 3.93 -17.58
C ARG A 185 -4.60 4.70 -18.60
N GLN A 186 -3.31 4.84 -18.32
CA GLN A 186 -2.40 5.60 -19.16
C GLN A 186 -2.16 4.90 -20.52
N TRP A 187 -2.11 3.57 -20.53
CA TRP A 187 -2.06 2.79 -21.76
C TRP A 187 -3.31 2.98 -22.60
N LEU A 188 -4.51 2.83 -22.02
CA LEU A 188 -5.78 3.08 -22.72
C LEU A 188 -5.86 4.50 -23.30
N GLN A 189 -5.42 5.51 -22.53
CA GLN A 189 -5.35 6.89 -23.00
C GLN A 189 -4.40 7.04 -24.20
N THR A 190 -3.26 6.35 -24.16
CA THR A 190 -2.28 6.39 -25.25
C THR A 190 -2.82 5.74 -26.52
N VAL A 191 -3.48 4.58 -26.40
CA VAL A 191 -4.15 3.90 -27.53
C VAL A 191 -5.24 4.80 -28.12
N ALA A 192 -6.07 5.44 -27.28
CA ALA A 192 -7.12 6.35 -27.70
C ALA A 192 -6.57 7.55 -28.50
N LEU A 193 -5.47 8.16 -28.03
CA LEU A 193 -4.83 9.30 -28.70
C LEU A 193 -4.20 8.87 -30.04
N ARG A 194 -3.58 7.69 -30.10
CA ARG A 194 -3.03 7.13 -31.35
C ARG A 194 -4.13 6.89 -32.39
N GLU A 195 -5.26 6.34 -31.97
CA GLU A 195 -6.42 6.12 -32.85
C GLU A 195 -6.99 7.45 -33.35
N GLN A 196 -7.15 8.45 -32.47
CA GLN A 196 -7.52 9.81 -32.85
C GLN A 196 -6.54 10.42 -33.85
N LEU A 197 -5.23 10.21 -33.66
CA LEU A 197 -4.19 10.69 -34.57
C LEU A 197 -4.35 10.06 -35.95
N ALA A 198 -4.62 8.75 -36.02
CA ALA A 198 -4.87 8.05 -37.27
C ALA A 198 -6.14 8.57 -37.97
N ILE A 199 -7.21 8.90 -37.23
CA ILE A 199 -8.43 9.54 -37.77
C ILE A 199 -8.11 10.95 -38.30
N ALA A 200 -7.39 11.76 -37.53
CA ALA A 200 -7.03 13.12 -37.91
C ALA A 200 -6.18 13.16 -39.19
N LYS A 201 -5.24 12.22 -39.37
CA LYS A 201 -4.46 12.07 -40.61
C LYS A 201 -5.35 11.80 -41.82
N ARG A 202 -6.32 10.88 -41.68
CA ARG A 202 -7.30 10.57 -42.74
C ARG A 202 -8.19 11.77 -43.08
N ASN A 203 -8.64 12.51 -42.07
CA ASN A 203 -9.45 13.72 -42.27
C ASN A 203 -8.65 14.82 -42.99
N LEU A 204 -7.38 15.00 -42.65
CA LEU A 204 -6.48 15.93 -43.34
C LEU A 204 -6.29 15.54 -44.80
N GLN A 205 -6.05 14.26 -45.08
CA GLN A 205 -5.94 13.77 -46.45
C GLN A 205 -7.20 14.08 -47.26
N ASN A 206 -8.38 13.75 -46.71
CA ASN A 206 -9.66 14.05 -47.37
C ASN A 206 -9.83 15.56 -47.65
N ALA A 207 -9.45 16.43 -46.72
CA ALA A 207 -9.55 17.87 -46.93
C ALA A 207 -8.55 18.40 -47.97
N GLN A 208 -7.36 17.80 -48.06
CA GLN A 208 -6.37 18.10 -49.10
C GLN A 208 -6.86 17.66 -50.48
N ASP A 209 -7.52 16.50 -50.57
CA ASP A 209 -8.11 16.02 -51.82
C ASP A 209 -9.23 16.97 -52.30
N VAL A 210 -10.12 17.41 -51.40
CA VAL A 210 -11.15 18.42 -51.70
C VAL A 210 -10.52 19.76 -52.09
N LEU A 211 -9.43 20.19 -51.44
CA LEU A 211 -8.71 21.39 -51.83
C LEU A 211 -8.16 21.30 -53.26
N SER A 212 -7.57 20.16 -53.63
CA SER A 212 -7.04 19.96 -54.98
C SER A 212 -8.13 20.06 -56.06
N PHE A 213 -9.34 19.57 -55.74
CA PHE A 213 -10.51 19.66 -56.61
C PHE A 213 -11.01 21.10 -56.75
N ILE A 214 -11.15 21.85 -55.64
CA ILE A 214 -11.58 23.25 -55.66
C ILE A 214 -10.54 24.13 -56.39
N GLU A 215 -9.25 23.86 -56.22
CA GLU A 215 -8.18 24.53 -56.96
C GLU A 215 -8.28 24.30 -58.47
N ALA A 216 -8.61 23.07 -58.90
CA ALA A 216 -8.84 22.77 -60.30
C ALA A 216 -10.08 23.51 -60.85
N GLN A 217 -11.17 23.59 -60.10
CA GLN A 217 -12.36 24.37 -60.50
C GLN A 217 -12.07 25.87 -60.59
N ALA A 218 -11.34 26.44 -59.63
CA ALA A 218 -10.99 27.85 -59.60
C ALA A 218 -10.12 28.24 -60.81
N ARG A 219 -9.15 27.39 -61.20
CA ARG A 219 -8.33 27.60 -62.42
C ARG A 219 -9.16 27.62 -63.71
N ASN A 220 -10.31 26.94 -63.71
CA ASN A 220 -11.24 26.90 -64.84
C ASN A 220 -12.41 27.90 -64.69
N GLY A 221 -12.34 28.82 -63.72
CA GLY A 221 -13.39 29.83 -63.49
C GLY A 221 -14.69 29.31 -62.88
N ALA A 222 -14.73 28.05 -62.45
CA ALA A 222 -15.93 27.38 -61.94
C ALA A 222 -16.08 27.43 -60.40
N ALA A 223 -15.11 27.99 -59.68
CA ALA A 223 -15.17 28.18 -58.22
C ALA A 223 -14.75 29.61 -57.82
N THR A 224 -15.29 30.09 -56.69
CA THR A 224 -15.02 31.44 -56.17
C THR A 224 -13.72 31.51 -55.37
N ALA A 225 -13.08 32.69 -55.35
CA ALA A 225 -11.91 32.93 -54.49
C ALA A 225 -12.22 32.71 -52.99
N LEU A 226 -13.46 32.98 -52.58
CA LEU A 226 -13.94 32.72 -51.22
C LEU A 226 -13.92 31.23 -50.89
N ALA A 227 -14.47 30.38 -51.77
CA ALA A 227 -14.49 28.93 -51.56
C ALA A 227 -13.07 28.35 -51.47
N LEU A 228 -12.15 28.82 -52.32
CA LEU A 228 -10.74 28.45 -52.27
C LEU A 228 -10.08 28.87 -50.94
N ALA A 229 -10.29 30.12 -50.52
CA ALA A 229 -9.74 30.63 -49.26
C ALA A 229 -10.28 29.86 -48.04
N GLN A 230 -11.57 29.54 -48.02
CA GLN A 230 -12.21 28.74 -46.97
C GLN A 230 -11.61 27.32 -46.88
N GLN A 231 -11.46 26.64 -48.01
CA GLN A 231 -10.88 25.29 -48.01
C GLN A 231 -9.41 25.28 -47.61
N ARG A 232 -8.62 26.28 -48.03
CA ARG A 232 -7.23 26.43 -47.57
C ARG A 232 -7.16 26.66 -46.06
N ALA A 233 -8.05 27.51 -45.53
CA ALA A 233 -8.14 27.74 -44.09
C ALA A 233 -8.51 26.46 -43.32
N LEU A 234 -9.41 25.62 -43.85
CA LEU A 234 -9.77 24.33 -43.27
C LEU A 234 -8.56 23.39 -43.20
N VAL A 235 -7.84 23.21 -44.31
CA VAL A 235 -6.63 22.36 -44.35
C VAL A 235 -5.57 22.86 -43.37
N ALA A 236 -5.29 24.17 -43.34
CA ALA A 236 -4.35 24.76 -42.39
C ALA A 236 -4.81 24.58 -40.94
N GLY A 237 -6.12 24.66 -40.67
CA GLY A 237 -6.72 24.37 -39.38
C GLY A 237 -6.47 22.92 -38.94
N GLN A 238 -6.72 21.96 -39.83
CA GLN A 238 -6.49 20.54 -39.55
C GLN A 238 -5.01 20.19 -39.37
N GLN A 239 -4.11 20.81 -40.13
CA GLN A 239 -2.66 20.65 -39.95
C GLN A 239 -2.23 21.09 -38.54
N ARG A 240 -2.74 22.21 -38.04
CA ARG A 240 -2.48 22.66 -36.67
C ARG A 240 -3.00 21.67 -35.63
N SER A 241 -4.23 21.18 -35.79
CA SER A 241 -4.81 20.17 -34.89
C SER A 241 -4.02 18.87 -34.90
N LEU A 242 -3.52 18.44 -36.08
CA LEU A 242 -2.70 17.24 -36.21
C LEU A 242 -1.39 17.38 -35.42
N ALA A 243 -0.69 18.52 -35.53
CA ALA A 243 0.54 18.76 -34.78
C ALA A 243 0.31 18.74 -33.26
N ALA A 244 -0.78 19.34 -32.79
CA ALA A 244 -1.15 19.30 -31.38
C ALA A 244 -1.43 17.87 -30.89
N LEU A 245 -2.12 17.06 -31.70
CA LEU A 245 -2.45 15.67 -31.36
C LEU A 245 -1.22 14.76 -31.39
N GLN A 246 -0.26 15.00 -32.30
CA GLN A 246 1.04 14.32 -32.28
C GLN A 246 1.78 14.58 -30.96
N GLN A 247 1.79 15.84 -30.50
CA GLN A 247 2.40 16.17 -29.21
C GLN A 247 1.71 15.42 -28.05
N GLN A 248 0.38 15.38 -28.03
CA GLN A 248 -0.37 14.66 -27.00
C GLN A 248 -0.05 13.16 -26.96
N VAL A 249 0.13 12.53 -28.13
CA VAL A 249 0.55 11.12 -28.20
C VAL A 249 1.93 10.93 -27.58
N GLU A 250 2.91 11.78 -27.92
CA GLU A 250 4.25 11.69 -27.35
C GLU A 250 4.27 11.96 -25.84
N ASP A 251 3.56 12.99 -25.37
CA ASP A 251 3.45 13.28 -23.94
C ASP A 251 2.83 12.09 -23.19
N SER A 252 1.76 11.50 -23.74
CA SER A 252 1.11 10.32 -23.16
C SER A 252 2.04 9.11 -23.09
N ARG A 253 2.88 8.92 -24.13
CA ARG A 253 3.88 7.86 -24.20
C ARG A 253 4.99 8.05 -23.16
N LEU A 254 5.46 9.28 -22.97
CA LEU A 254 6.47 9.62 -21.96
C LEU A 254 5.97 9.40 -20.53
N VAL A 255 4.72 9.76 -20.25
CA VAL A 255 4.08 9.48 -18.96
C VAL A 255 4.02 7.97 -18.71
N LEU A 256 3.61 7.19 -19.72
CA LEU A 256 3.58 5.72 -19.61
C LEU A 256 4.98 5.15 -19.37
N ALA A 257 5.98 5.58 -20.14
CA ALA A 257 7.37 5.15 -19.96
C ALA A 257 7.90 5.43 -18.53
N THR A 258 7.56 6.61 -17.99
CA THR A 258 7.94 7.00 -16.62
C THR A 258 7.34 6.06 -15.57
N LEU A 259 6.06 5.67 -15.70
CA LEU A 259 5.41 4.72 -14.79
C LEU A 259 6.09 3.34 -14.80
N LEU A 260 6.65 2.94 -15.95
CA LEU A 260 7.38 1.69 -16.12
C LEU A 260 8.84 1.77 -15.66
N GLY A 261 9.35 2.96 -15.33
CA GLY A 261 10.76 3.17 -15.05
C GLY A 261 11.64 3.04 -16.30
N GLN A 262 11.10 3.34 -17.48
CA GLN A 262 11.77 3.23 -18.78
C GLN A 262 11.90 4.60 -19.45
N ASN A 263 12.91 4.74 -20.31
CA ASN A 263 13.18 5.98 -21.06
C ASN A 263 12.59 5.96 -22.47
N ASP A 264 12.39 4.78 -23.04
CA ASP A 264 11.80 4.60 -24.36
C ASP A 264 10.78 3.46 -24.31
N LEU A 265 9.65 3.69 -24.96
CA LEU A 265 8.50 2.80 -24.95
C LEU A 265 7.79 2.89 -26.29
N ALA A 266 7.61 1.78 -26.97
CA ALA A 266 6.70 1.67 -28.09
C ALA A 266 5.33 1.20 -27.59
N VAL A 267 4.27 1.73 -28.20
CA VAL A 267 2.91 1.20 -28.05
C VAL A 267 2.47 0.72 -29.43
N ASP A 268 2.23 -0.57 -29.55
CA ASP A 268 1.87 -1.28 -30.77
C ASP A 268 0.36 -1.39 -30.96
N THR A 269 -0.44 -1.29 -29.88
CA THR A 269 -1.90 -1.31 -30.01
C THR A 269 -2.41 -0.03 -30.67
N ASP A 270 -3.11 -0.18 -31.79
CA ASP A 270 -3.55 0.94 -32.64
C ASP A 270 -5.03 1.31 -32.52
N SER A 271 -5.86 0.48 -31.89
CA SER A 271 -7.29 0.75 -31.75
C SER A 271 -7.86 0.21 -30.43
N LEU A 272 -8.77 0.97 -29.85
CA LEU A 272 -9.56 0.55 -28.68
C LEU A 272 -10.53 -0.58 -29.00
N ALA A 273 -10.93 -0.75 -30.27
CA ALA A 273 -11.83 -1.84 -30.66
C ALA A 273 -11.19 -3.23 -30.50
N ALA A 274 -9.86 -3.31 -30.41
CA ALA A 274 -9.12 -4.53 -30.11
C ALA A 274 -9.04 -4.85 -28.62
N VAL A 275 -9.59 -3.98 -27.76
CA VAL A 275 -9.57 -4.13 -26.30
C VAL A 275 -10.94 -4.59 -25.82
N ALA A 276 -10.98 -5.68 -25.06
CA ALA A 276 -12.23 -6.17 -24.50
C ALA A 276 -12.66 -5.27 -23.32
N PRO A 277 -13.90 -4.80 -23.25
CA PRO A 277 -14.40 -4.19 -22.02
C PRO A 277 -14.46 -5.28 -20.94
N PRO A 278 -13.87 -5.05 -19.76
CA PRO A 278 -13.99 -6.02 -18.67
C PRO A 278 -15.46 -6.16 -18.27
N PRO A 279 -15.91 -7.35 -17.83
CA PRO A 279 -17.26 -7.54 -17.35
C PRO A 279 -17.52 -6.57 -16.19
N LEU A 280 -18.68 -5.92 -16.20
CA LEU A 280 -19.11 -5.18 -15.03
C LEU A 280 -19.31 -6.17 -13.88
N PRO A 281 -18.91 -5.81 -12.66
CA PRO A 281 -19.26 -6.61 -11.50
C PRO A 281 -20.77 -6.80 -11.42
N ASP A 282 -21.20 -7.96 -10.92
CA ASP A 282 -22.62 -8.27 -10.74
C ASP A 282 -23.31 -7.17 -9.91
N ALA A 283 -24.57 -6.91 -10.22
CA ALA A 283 -25.45 -6.06 -9.40
C ALA A 283 -25.43 -6.55 -7.93
N GLY A 284 -25.65 -5.66 -6.95
CA GLY A 284 -25.89 -6.05 -5.55
C GLY A 284 -24.70 -6.68 -4.80
N LEU A 285 -23.46 -6.38 -5.20
CA LEU A 285 -22.29 -6.75 -4.40
C LEU A 285 -22.44 -6.31 -2.93
N PRO A 286 -21.99 -7.13 -1.96
CA PRO A 286 -22.05 -6.75 -0.56
C PRO A 286 -21.09 -5.59 -0.26
N ALA A 287 -21.48 -4.70 0.65
CA ALA A 287 -20.58 -3.63 1.10
C ALA A 287 -19.35 -4.19 1.84
N ASP A 288 -19.41 -5.43 2.33
CA ASP A 288 -18.28 -6.16 2.94
C ASP A 288 -17.09 -6.36 1.98
N LEU A 289 -17.26 -6.14 0.67
CA LEU A 289 -16.13 -6.06 -0.26
C LEU A 289 -15.14 -4.93 0.08
N LEU A 290 -15.58 -3.89 0.82
CA LEU A 290 -14.70 -2.82 1.26
C LEU A 290 -13.56 -3.36 2.14
N VAL A 291 -13.82 -4.37 2.97
CA VAL A 291 -12.82 -5.01 3.85
C VAL A 291 -11.69 -5.66 3.05
N ARG A 292 -11.89 -5.92 1.75
CA ARG A 292 -10.86 -6.47 0.87
C ARG A 292 -9.87 -5.43 0.38
N ARG A 293 -10.14 -4.13 0.61
CA ARG A 293 -9.25 -3.07 0.15
C ARG A 293 -8.01 -2.99 1.06
N PRO A 294 -6.79 -3.00 0.50
CA PRO A 294 -5.58 -2.94 1.33
C PRO A 294 -5.46 -1.65 2.15
N ASP A 295 -6.04 -0.53 1.71
CA ASP A 295 -6.02 0.71 2.49
C ASP A 295 -6.87 0.63 3.77
N ILE A 296 -7.99 -0.09 3.75
CA ILE A 296 -8.80 -0.37 4.95
C ILE A 296 -8.05 -1.34 5.87
N ALA A 297 -7.47 -2.40 5.33
CA ALA A 297 -6.65 -3.34 6.11
C ALA A 297 -5.43 -2.64 6.75
N SER A 298 -4.85 -1.63 6.09
CA SER A 298 -3.80 -0.77 6.68
C SER A 298 -4.33 0.03 7.88
N ALA A 299 -5.54 0.61 7.76
CA ALA A 299 -6.17 1.33 8.86
C ALA A 299 -6.51 0.41 10.06
N GLU A 300 -7.00 -0.80 9.82
CA GLU A 300 -7.23 -1.81 10.86
C GLU A 300 -5.93 -2.22 11.56
N ALA A 301 -4.85 -2.42 10.81
CA ALA A 301 -3.54 -2.69 11.38
C ALA A 301 -2.99 -1.50 12.20
N GLY A 302 -3.27 -0.26 11.78
CA GLY A 302 -2.96 0.95 12.55
C GLY A 302 -3.80 1.05 13.83
N LEU A 303 -5.04 0.57 13.82
CA LEU A 303 -5.87 0.46 15.01
C LEU A 303 -5.29 -0.56 16.00
N ALA A 304 -4.84 -1.71 15.51
CA ALA A 304 -4.16 -2.72 16.32
C ALA A 304 -2.82 -2.22 16.89
N GLU A 305 -2.09 -1.38 16.16
CA GLU A 305 -0.91 -0.67 16.68
C GLU A 305 -1.27 0.26 17.84
N ALA A 306 -2.32 1.07 17.67
CA ALA A 306 -2.79 1.99 18.71
C ALA A 306 -3.29 1.24 19.95
N ASP A 307 -4.00 0.13 19.79
CA ASP A 307 -4.42 -0.73 20.88
C ASP A 307 -3.19 -1.31 21.62
N ALA A 308 -2.21 -1.83 20.89
CA ALA A 308 -0.96 -2.30 21.48
C ALA A 308 -0.22 -1.21 22.28
N ASN A 309 -0.32 0.06 21.89
CA ASN A 309 0.33 1.17 22.59
C ASN A 309 -0.35 1.57 23.92
N ILE A 310 -1.62 1.20 24.15
CA ILE A 310 -2.33 1.52 25.40
C ILE A 310 -2.17 0.44 26.48
N HIS A 311 -1.68 -0.75 26.13
CA HIS A 311 -1.39 -1.82 27.09
C HIS A 311 -0.03 -1.56 27.79
N VAL A 312 0.01 -1.70 29.12
CA VAL A 312 1.20 -1.49 29.98
C VAL A 312 1.37 -2.67 30.93
#